data_AF-A0A7J5E937-F1
#
_entry.id   AF-A0A7J5E937-F1
#
_cell.length_a   1.000
_cell.length_b   1.000
_cell.length_c   1.000
_cell.angle_alpha   90.00
_cell.angle_beta   90.00
_cell.angle_gamma   90.00
#
_symmetry.space_group_name_H-M   'P 1'
#
loop_
_entity.id
_entity.type
_entity.pdbx_description
1 polymer ?
#
loop_
_entity_poly.entity_id
_entity_poly.type
_entity_poly.pdbx_seq_one_letter_code
_entity_poly.pdbx_strand_id
1 'polypeptide(L)'
;MSTNNKNEKELLLAAANNLRWEIGENFHDSLMESIYADAALIAKKAVTEKGEKLYSSWDQKLDKIVTSRIFGLPLMFVMLAVVFWLTIEGANVPSSMIASLILDDVHPWLKEIAASVGLPWWLDGVMIDGAYLAMAWVISVMLPPMAIFFPMFTLLEDFGYLPRVAFNMDNLFKKAGAHGKQALTMSMGFGCNAAGVIATRIIDSPRERLIAIITNNFALCNGRWPTQILIATIFIGAAVPAHLAGLVSAGAVVGIAVFGIFLSLVVSWGLSKTVLKGEASTFSLELPPYRPPRILQTLYTSLIDRTIFVLWRAVVFAVPAGIVIWLVGNVHISGESIAEIFINWSDPFAIFVGLNGVILLAYIIAIPANEIVIPTILM
;
A
#
# COMPACT_ATOMS: atom_id res chain seq x y z
N MET A 1 -20.50 48.92 6.87
CA MET A 1 -19.44 48.65 7.88
C MET A 1 -18.70 47.31 7.69
N SER A 2 -19.20 46.34 6.89
CA SER A 2 -18.52 45.04 6.69
C SER A 2 -17.49 45.00 5.53
N THR A 3 -17.46 46.00 4.66
CA THR A 3 -16.57 46.06 3.50
C THR A 3 -15.15 46.52 3.83
N ASN A 4 -14.99 47.42 4.81
CA ASN A 4 -13.66 47.92 5.21
C ASN A 4 -12.79 46.83 5.87
N ASN A 5 -13.40 45.96 6.67
CA ASN A 5 -12.73 44.85 7.34
C ASN A 5 -12.21 43.76 6.37
N LYS A 6 -12.83 43.61 5.18
CA LYS A 6 -12.36 42.67 4.16
C LYS A 6 -11.07 43.15 3.50
N ASN A 7 -10.99 44.43 3.16
CA ASN A 7 -9.80 45.04 2.57
C ASN A 7 -8.62 45.05 3.53
N GLU A 8 -8.82 45.33 4.82
CA GLU A 8 -7.76 45.23 5.83
C GLU A 8 -7.24 43.80 5.99
N LYS A 9 -8.13 42.81 5.98
CA LYS A 9 -7.73 41.40 6.04
C LYS A 9 -6.91 40.98 4.82
N GLU A 10 -7.34 41.39 3.63
CA GLU A 10 -6.61 41.10 2.38
C GLU A 10 -5.26 41.82 2.32
N LEU A 11 -5.17 43.06 2.79
CA LEU A 11 -3.91 43.80 2.90
C LEU A 11 -2.96 43.16 3.92
N LEU A 12 -3.47 42.73 5.08
CA LEU A 12 -2.68 42.01 6.07
C LEU A 12 -2.19 40.65 5.54
N LEU A 13 -3.04 39.92 4.82
CA LEU A 13 -2.66 38.66 4.17
C LEU A 13 -1.63 38.87 3.06
N ALA A 14 -1.76 39.95 2.27
CA ALA A 14 -0.80 40.30 1.23
C ALA A 14 0.56 40.72 1.83
N ALA A 15 0.55 41.53 2.88
CA ALA A 15 1.75 41.95 3.60
C ALA A 15 2.43 40.74 4.28
N ALA A 16 1.66 39.87 4.93
CA ALA A 16 2.17 38.64 5.51
C ALA A 16 2.77 37.71 4.45
N ASN A 17 2.15 37.59 3.28
CA ASN A 17 2.72 36.80 2.17
C ASN A 17 4.02 37.40 1.63
N ASN A 18 4.11 38.73 1.47
CA ASN A 18 5.34 39.37 1.00
C ASN A 18 6.49 39.20 2.01
N LEU A 19 6.23 39.48 3.29
CA LEU A 19 7.21 39.29 4.36
C LEU A 19 7.64 37.83 4.48
N ARG A 20 6.72 36.89 4.25
CA ARG A 20 7.05 35.46 4.26
C ARG A 20 8.09 35.07 3.20
N TRP A 21 8.04 35.65 2.00
CA TRP A 21 9.04 35.39 0.97
C TRP A 21 10.41 36.01 1.30
N GLU A 22 10.44 37.11 2.07
CA GLU A 22 11.69 37.75 2.52
C GLU A 22 12.42 36.96 3.62
N ILE A 23 11.68 36.27 4.50
CA ILE A 23 12.26 35.56 5.66
C ILE A 23 12.86 34.19 5.25
N GLY A 24 12.55 33.70 4.05
CA GLY A 24 13.12 32.47 3.46
C GLY A 24 12.43 31.17 3.91
N GLU A 25 12.58 30.10 3.12
CA GLU A 25 11.86 28.83 3.33
C GLU A 25 12.17 28.14 4.68
N ASN A 26 13.29 28.48 5.33
CA ASN A 26 13.76 27.82 6.55
C ASN A 26 13.31 28.49 7.86
N PHE A 27 12.53 29.57 7.81
CA PHE A 27 12.13 30.31 9.03
C PHE A 27 11.44 29.43 10.07
N HIS A 28 10.50 28.59 9.63
CA HIS A 28 9.76 27.70 10.52
C HIS A 28 10.69 26.67 11.18
N ASP A 29 11.68 26.15 10.45
CA ASP A 29 12.66 25.20 10.98
C ASP A 29 13.55 25.90 12.04
N SER A 30 14.06 27.10 11.74
CA SER A 30 14.87 27.88 12.69
C SER A 30 14.10 28.33 13.93
N LEU A 31 12.81 28.71 13.76
CA LEU A 31 11.94 29.06 14.88
C LEU A 31 11.72 27.85 15.79
N MET A 32 11.39 26.69 15.21
CA MET A 32 11.21 25.45 15.99
C MET A 32 12.50 25.04 16.68
N GLU A 33 13.65 25.12 15.99
CA GLU A 33 14.96 24.84 16.57
C GLU A 33 15.24 25.73 17.79
N SER A 34 14.94 27.04 17.69
CA SER A 34 15.12 27.96 18.82
C SER A 34 14.22 27.65 20.01
N ILE A 35 12.94 27.33 19.77
CA ILE A 35 11.98 26.95 20.81
C ILE A 35 12.44 25.67 21.52
N TYR A 36 12.87 24.65 20.77
CA TYR A 36 13.37 23.41 21.36
C TYR A 36 14.70 23.61 22.11
N ALA A 37 15.58 24.49 21.62
CA ALA A 37 16.83 24.84 22.30
C ALA A 37 16.55 25.54 23.64
N ASP A 38 15.63 26.50 23.67
CA ASP A 38 15.21 27.20 24.88
C ASP A 38 14.52 26.26 25.87
N ALA A 39 13.62 25.39 25.38
CA ALA A 39 12.99 24.37 26.21
C ALA A 39 14.02 23.41 26.82
N ALA A 40 15.02 22.98 26.05
CA ALA A 40 16.10 22.12 26.54
C ALA A 40 16.97 22.83 27.60
N LEU A 41 17.26 24.14 27.42
CA LEU A 41 17.98 24.94 28.40
C LEU A 41 17.19 25.11 29.70
N ILE A 42 15.89 25.34 29.62
CA ILE A 42 15.00 25.44 30.77
C ILE A 42 14.92 24.10 31.49
N ALA A 43 14.73 23.00 30.76
CA ALA A 43 14.68 21.65 31.32
C ALA A 43 15.99 21.28 32.05
N LYS A 44 17.14 21.59 31.46
CA LYS A 44 18.46 21.36 32.06
C LYS A 44 18.68 22.15 33.36
N LYS A 45 18.07 23.33 33.48
CA LYS A 45 18.13 24.15 34.71
C LYS A 45 17.14 23.69 35.78
N ALA A 46 15.97 23.19 35.38
CA ALA A 46 14.87 22.85 36.28
C ALA A 46 14.88 21.39 36.76
N VAL A 47 15.46 20.48 35.97
CA VAL A 47 15.45 19.04 36.25
C VAL A 47 16.84 18.59 36.69
N THR A 48 16.93 18.04 37.89
CA THR A 48 18.12 17.32 38.37
C THR A 48 17.93 15.84 38.07
N GLU A 49 18.70 15.32 37.10
CA GLU A 49 18.68 13.89 36.77
C GLU A 49 19.34 13.08 37.90
N LYS A 50 18.50 12.37 38.67
CA LYS A 50 18.97 11.37 39.63
C LYS A 50 19.43 10.11 38.89
N GLY A 51 20.73 9.97 38.66
CA GLY A 51 21.40 8.71 38.41
C GLY A 51 21.14 8.07 37.04
N GLU A 52 22.23 7.70 36.38
CA GLU A 52 22.30 7.00 35.09
C GLU A 52 21.28 5.85 34.96
N LYS A 53 20.35 5.96 33.98
CA LYS A 53 19.80 4.87 33.13
C LYS A 53 18.59 5.32 32.28
N LEU A 54 18.64 6.48 31.61
CA LEU A 54 17.54 6.87 30.70
C LEU A 54 17.67 6.33 29.27
N TYR A 55 18.86 5.87 28.87
CA TYR A 55 19.08 5.11 27.64
C TYR A 55 20.01 3.94 27.96
N SER A 56 19.65 2.71 27.57
CA SER A 56 20.62 1.62 27.59
C SER A 56 21.77 1.98 26.66
N SER A 57 23.01 1.66 27.02
CA SER A 57 24.17 1.83 26.12
C SER A 57 23.97 1.10 24.79
N TRP A 58 23.10 0.09 24.77
CA TRP A 58 22.61 -0.60 23.58
C TRP A 58 21.68 0.26 22.72
N ASP A 59 20.72 0.97 23.33
CA ASP A 59 19.78 1.83 22.63
C ASP A 59 20.51 2.96 21.90
N GLN A 60 21.52 3.56 22.53
CA GLN A 60 22.34 4.61 21.90
C GLN A 60 23.18 4.10 20.73
N LYS A 61 23.74 2.88 20.84
CA LYS A 61 24.49 2.24 19.74
C LYS A 61 23.57 1.89 18.58
N LEU A 62 22.37 1.38 18.88
CA LEU A 62 21.35 1.05 17.89
C LEU A 62 20.81 2.32 17.22
N ASP A 63 20.58 3.39 17.97
CA ASP A 63 20.15 4.66 17.38
C ASP A 63 21.24 5.21 16.46
N LYS A 64 22.51 5.18 16.89
CA LYS A 64 23.64 5.66 16.08
C LYS A 64 23.80 4.92 14.75
N ILE A 65 23.50 3.61 14.70
CA ILE A 65 23.54 2.86 13.43
C ILE A 65 22.32 3.16 12.56
N VAL A 66 21.12 3.18 13.16
CA VAL A 66 19.83 3.40 12.49
C VAL A 66 19.69 4.82 11.94
N THR A 67 20.20 5.82 12.65
CA THR A 67 20.15 7.25 12.24
C THR A 67 21.36 7.70 11.43
N SER A 68 22.34 6.81 11.19
CA SER A 68 23.48 7.18 10.38
C SER A 68 23.05 7.47 8.93
N ARG A 69 23.57 8.56 8.37
CA ARG A 69 23.21 9.01 7.01
C ARG A 69 23.53 7.98 5.91
N ILE A 70 24.51 7.11 6.15
CA ILE A 70 24.99 6.12 5.18
C ILE A 70 24.43 4.72 5.46
N PHE A 71 24.39 4.27 6.73
CA PHE A 71 23.91 2.91 7.05
C PHE A 71 22.42 2.86 7.41
N GLY A 72 21.80 3.97 7.81
CA GLY A 72 20.38 4.01 8.17
C GLY A 72 19.46 3.67 7.00
N LEU A 73 19.78 4.16 5.80
CA LEU A 73 19.01 3.93 4.56
C LEU A 73 19.09 2.47 4.09
N PRO A 74 20.29 1.87 3.93
CA PRO A 74 20.41 0.45 3.60
C PRO A 74 19.82 -0.48 4.65
N LEU A 75 20.05 -0.19 5.94
CA LEU A 75 19.50 -1.00 7.04
C LEU A 75 17.96 -1.01 7.02
N MET A 76 17.35 0.13 6.68
CA MET A 76 15.90 0.22 6.45
C MET A 76 15.42 -0.66 5.31
N PHE A 77 16.07 -0.60 4.15
CA PHE A 77 15.70 -1.45 3.02
C PHE A 77 15.86 -2.93 3.36
N VAL A 78 16.96 -3.31 4.02
CA VAL A 78 17.20 -4.70 4.44
C VAL A 78 16.14 -5.15 5.43
N MET A 79 15.80 -4.35 6.43
CA MET A 79 14.79 -4.73 7.42
C MET A 79 13.40 -4.87 6.81
N LEU A 80 12.98 -3.91 5.98
CA LEU A 80 11.71 -4.01 5.24
C LEU A 80 11.72 -5.22 4.29
N ALA A 81 12.83 -5.49 3.60
CA ALA A 81 12.98 -6.66 2.74
C ALA A 81 12.85 -7.96 3.54
N VAL A 82 13.43 -8.05 4.74
CA VAL A 82 13.27 -9.21 5.63
C VAL A 82 11.81 -9.39 6.05
N VAL A 83 11.11 -8.31 6.42
CA VAL A 83 9.68 -8.37 6.77
C VAL A 83 8.85 -8.84 5.58
N PHE A 84 9.09 -8.31 4.38
CA PHE A 84 8.38 -8.72 3.17
C PHE A 84 8.69 -10.16 2.80
N TRP A 85 9.96 -10.58 2.89
CA TRP A 85 10.36 -11.94 2.61
C TRP A 85 9.69 -12.93 3.57
N LEU A 86 9.72 -12.65 4.88
CA LEU A 86 9.01 -13.44 5.90
C LEU A 86 7.49 -13.45 5.66
N THR A 87 6.93 -12.34 5.21
CA THR A 87 5.50 -12.24 4.91
C THR A 87 5.14 -13.08 3.69
N ILE A 88 5.86 -12.96 2.58
CA ILE A 88 5.53 -13.65 1.32
C ILE A 88 5.80 -15.15 1.46
N GLU A 89 7.00 -15.53 1.89
CA GLU A 89 7.38 -16.94 2.03
C GLU A 89 6.57 -17.60 3.16
N GLY A 90 6.43 -16.91 4.30
CA GLY A 90 5.67 -17.40 5.44
C GLY A 90 4.17 -17.47 5.18
N ALA A 91 3.62 -16.66 4.27
CA ALA A 91 2.19 -16.70 3.92
C ALA A 91 1.84 -17.74 2.87
N ASN A 92 2.79 -18.16 2.02
CA ASN A 92 2.52 -19.16 0.98
C ASN A 92 2.01 -20.49 1.56
N VAL A 93 2.58 -20.93 2.69
CA VAL A 93 2.16 -22.17 3.37
C VAL A 93 0.72 -22.11 3.92
N PRO A 94 0.34 -21.14 4.78
CA PRO A 94 -1.04 -21.04 5.24
C PRO A 94 -2.01 -20.70 4.10
N SER A 95 -1.57 -19.96 3.07
CA SER A 95 -2.40 -19.68 1.89
C SER A 95 -2.75 -20.95 1.13
N SER A 96 -1.77 -21.84 0.88
CA SER A 96 -2.04 -23.10 0.20
C SER A 96 -2.91 -24.04 1.03
N MET A 97 -2.72 -24.08 2.36
CA MET A 97 -3.57 -24.88 3.27
C MET A 97 -5.03 -24.41 3.30
N ILE A 98 -5.24 -23.08 3.33
CA ILE A 98 -6.60 -22.52 3.29
C ILE A 98 -7.20 -22.71 1.91
N ALA A 99 -6.42 -22.53 0.84
CA ALA A 99 -6.84 -22.78 -0.52
C ALA A 99 -7.30 -24.24 -0.70
N SER A 100 -6.51 -25.22 -0.24
CA SER A 100 -6.91 -26.63 -0.36
C SER A 100 -8.17 -26.94 0.43
N LEU A 101 -8.29 -26.43 1.66
CA LEU A 101 -9.48 -26.66 2.47
C LEU A 101 -10.74 -26.05 1.83
N ILE A 102 -10.68 -24.79 1.40
CA ILE A 102 -11.86 -24.06 0.91
C ILE A 102 -12.20 -24.44 -0.54
N LEU A 103 -11.18 -24.61 -1.41
CA LEU A 103 -11.37 -24.89 -2.83
C LEU A 103 -11.44 -26.38 -3.15
N ASP A 104 -10.67 -27.25 -2.48
CA ASP A 104 -10.62 -28.67 -2.83
C ASP A 104 -11.59 -29.50 -1.98
N ASP A 105 -11.81 -29.16 -0.70
CA ASP A 105 -12.72 -29.92 0.17
C ASP A 105 -14.14 -29.30 0.21
N VAL A 106 -14.24 -27.99 0.49
CA VAL A 106 -15.53 -27.35 0.76
C VAL A 106 -16.32 -27.06 -0.52
N HIS A 107 -15.67 -26.65 -1.61
CA HIS A 107 -16.37 -26.40 -2.88
C HIS A 107 -17.08 -27.64 -3.45
N PRO A 108 -16.42 -28.82 -3.57
CA PRO A 108 -17.11 -30.03 -4.02
C PRO A 108 -18.23 -30.45 -3.07
N TRP A 109 -18.03 -30.32 -1.76
CA TRP A 109 -19.06 -30.61 -0.76
C TRP A 109 -20.30 -29.71 -0.93
N LEU A 110 -20.11 -28.41 -1.19
CA LEU A 110 -21.21 -27.50 -1.52
C LEU A 110 -21.94 -27.91 -2.81
N LYS A 111 -21.20 -28.35 -3.84
CA LYS A 111 -21.77 -28.82 -5.11
C LYS A 111 -22.59 -30.11 -4.92
N GLU A 112 -22.13 -31.04 -4.08
CA GLU A 112 -22.88 -32.24 -3.72
C GLU A 112 -24.19 -31.91 -2.99
N ILE A 113 -24.15 -30.97 -2.04
CA ILE A 113 -25.36 -30.48 -1.36
C ILE A 113 -26.29 -29.83 -2.37
N ALA A 114 -25.79 -28.98 -3.26
CA ALA A 114 -26.60 -28.31 -4.28
C ALA A 114 -27.29 -29.31 -5.22
N ALA A 115 -26.57 -30.36 -5.62
CA ALA A 115 -27.12 -31.47 -6.39
C ALA A 115 -28.19 -32.24 -5.61
N SER A 116 -28.00 -32.49 -4.31
CA SER A 116 -28.97 -33.19 -3.46
C SER A 116 -30.27 -32.41 -3.25
N VAL A 117 -30.20 -31.08 -3.23
CA VAL A 117 -31.36 -30.18 -3.10
C VAL A 117 -32.06 -29.98 -4.46
N GLY A 118 -31.41 -30.35 -5.57
CA GLY A 118 -31.93 -30.17 -6.92
C GLY A 118 -31.89 -28.72 -7.39
N LEU A 119 -30.86 -27.96 -6.99
CA LEU A 119 -30.68 -26.58 -7.43
C LEU A 119 -30.50 -26.52 -8.97
N PRO A 120 -31.14 -25.55 -9.65
CA PRO A 120 -30.92 -25.33 -11.08
C PRO A 120 -29.44 -25.01 -11.37
N TRP A 121 -28.93 -25.48 -12.51
CA TRP A 121 -27.53 -25.30 -12.92
C TRP A 121 -27.04 -23.84 -12.86
N TRP A 122 -27.93 -22.88 -13.20
CA TRP A 122 -27.60 -21.46 -13.20
C TRP A 122 -27.47 -20.89 -11.79
N LEU A 123 -28.27 -21.39 -10.83
CA LEU A 123 -28.25 -20.89 -9.45
C LEU A 123 -27.07 -21.48 -8.68
N ASP A 124 -26.81 -22.77 -8.88
CA ASP A 124 -25.60 -23.44 -8.39
C ASP A 124 -24.34 -22.73 -8.93
N GLY A 125 -24.27 -22.51 -10.24
CA GLY A 125 -23.12 -21.87 -10.85
C GLY A 125 -22.91 -20.41 -10.42
N VAL A 126 -23.96 -19.57 -10.37
CA VAL A 126 -23.81 -18.18 -9.90
C VAL A 126 -23.32 -18.13 -8.45
N MET A 127 -23.92 -18.94 -7.57
CA MET A 127 -23.69 -18.81 -6.14
C MET A 127 -22.43 -19.55 -5.67
N ILE A 128 -22.16 -20.74 -6.21
CA ILE A 128 -21.02 -21.56 -5.81
C ILE A 128 -19.80 -21.26 -6.69
N ASP A 129 -19.94 -21.33 -8.01
CA ASP A 129 -18.81 -21.12 -8.92
C ASP A 129 -18.48 -19.62 -9.14
N GLY A 130 -19.47 -18.73 -9.03
CA GLY A 130 -19.26 -17.28 -9.13
C GLY A 130 -18.92 -16.65 -7.77
N ALA A 131 -19.91 -16.54 -6.88
CA ALA A 131 -19.79 -15.82 -5.63
C ALA A 131 -18.81 -16.49 -4.65
N TYR A 132 -18.99 -17.79 -4.38
CA TYR A 132 -18.20 -18.50 -3.38
C TYR A 132 -16.74 -18.68 -3.82
N LEU A 133 -16.46 -19.12 -5.06
CA LEU A 133 -15.07 -19.23 -5.54
C LEU A 133 -14.32 -17.89 -5.52
N ALA A 134 -14.96 -16.79 -5.92
CA ALA A 134 -14.35 -15.47 -5.85
C ALA A 134 -14.03 -15.05 -4.41
N MET A 135 -14.97 -15.28 -3.47
CA MET A 135 -14.75 -15.04 -2.04
C MET A 135 -13.62 -15.93 -1.50
N ALA A 136 -13.64 -17.22 -1.81
CA ALA A 136 -12.67 -18.21 -1.37
C ALA A 136 -11.27 -17.84 -1.82
N TRP A 137 -11.10 -17.46 -3.09
CA TRP A 137 -9.82 -17.07 -3.65
C TRP A 137 -9.26 -15.82 -2.97
N VAL A 138 -10.10 -14.80 -2.75
CA VAL A 138 -9.71 -13.58 -2.02
C VAL A 138 -9.29 -13.88 -0.59
N ILE A 139 -10.04 -14.73 0.12
CA ILE A 139 -9.70 -15.10 1.50
C ILE A 139 -8.38 -15.88 1.52
N SER A 140 -8.22 -16.89 0.68
CA SER A 140 -7.03 -17.74 0.64
C SER A 140 -5.76 -16.96 0.30
N VAL A 141 -5.83 -16.02 -0.64
CA VAL A 141 -4.67 -15.27 -1.11
C VAL A 141 -4.37 -14.04 -0.26
N MET A 142 -5.38 -13.30 0.22
CA MET A 142 -5.17 -12.03 0.91
C MET A 142 -5.04 -12.16 2.43
N LEU A 143 -5.75 -13.09 3.08
CA LEU A 143 -5.77 -13.19 4.55
C LEU A 143 -4.39 -13.52 5.14
N PRO A 144 -3.65 -14.55 4.66
CA PRO A 144 -2.42 -14.97 5.33
C PRO A 144 -1.28 -13.95 5.25
N PRO A 145 -0.97 -13.32 4.10
CA PRO A 145 0.04 -12.27 4.05
C PRO A 145 -0.31 -11.09 4.96
N MET A 146 -1.57 -10.67 5.02
CA MET A 146 -1.99 -9.57 5.91
C MET A 146 -1.88 -9.95 7.38
N ALA A 147 -2.26 -11.18 7.74
CA ALA A 147 -2.18 -11.70 9.10
C ALA A 147 -0.74 -11.80 9.62
N ILE A 148 0.26 -11.91 8.75
CA ILE A 148 1.69 -11.88 9.13
C ILE A 148 2.24 -10.45 9.07
N PHE A 149 1.89 -9.71 8.03
CA PHE A 149 2.42 -8.37 7.77
C PHE A 149 2.03 -7.36 8.86
N PHE A 150 0.75 -7.29 9.24
CA PHE A 150 0.31 -6.27 10.20
C PHE A 150 0.89 -6.47 11.61
N PRO A 151 0.97 -7.68 12.18
CA PRO A 151 1.67 -7.87 13.44
C PRO A 151 3.14 -7.49 13.34
N MET A 152 3.86 -7.93 12.30
CA MET A 152 5.28 -7.61 12.12
C MET A 152 5.50 -6.09 12.00
N PHE A 153 4.67 -5.41 11.22
CA PHE A 153 4.75 -3.96 11.06
C PHE A 153 4.42 -3.22 12.35
N THR A 154 3.39 -3.66 13.08
CA THR A 154 2.99 -3.04 14.35
C THR A 154 4.05 -3.29 15.44
N LEU A 155 4.71 -4.45 15.45
CA LEU A 155 5.86 -4.70 16.32
C LEU A 155 6.99 -3.70 16.02
N LEU A 156 7.31 -3.46 14.75
CA LEU A 156 8.32 -2.46 14.35
C LEU A 156 7.91 -1.02 14.72
N GLU A 157 6.61 -0.73 14.69
CA GLU A 157 6.04 0.53 15.17
C GLU A 157 6.24 0.68 16.68
N ASP A 158 5.85 -0.33 17.47
CA ASP A 158 5.95 -0.37 18.94
C ASP A 158 7.41 -0.31 19.42
N PHE A 159 8.34 -0.95 18.70
CA PHE A 159 9.77 -0.83 18.94
C PHE A 159 10.30 0.59 18.69
N GLY A 160 9.56 1.46 18.02
CA GLY A 160 10.02 2.81 17.66
C GLY A 160 11.01 2.83 16.49
N TYR A 161 11.05 1.77 15.67
CA TYR A 161 11.89 1.74 14.48
C TYR A 161 11.29 2.60 13.35
N LEU A 162 9.98 2.49 13.12
CA LEU A 162 9.28 3.23 12.07
C LEU A 162 9.42 4.77 12.21
N PRO A 163 9.25 5.40 13.39
CA PRO A 163 9.53 6.83 13.56
C PRO A 163 10.94 7.26 13.09
N ARG A 164 11.96 6.45 13.36
CA ARG A 164 13.35 6.72 12.93
C ARG A 164 13.52 6.59 11.43
N VAL A 165 12.86 5.61 10.83
CA VAL A 165 12.80 5.45 9.37
C VAL A 165 12.19 6.67 8.71
N ALA A 166 11.06 7.17 9.24
CA ALA A 166 10.42 8.38 8.74
C ALA A 166 11.36 9.59 8.82
N PHE A 167 12.10 9.73 9.92
CA PHE A 167 13.10 10.79 10.08
C PHE A 167 14.25 10.70 9.07
N ASN A 168 14.81 9.50 8.83
CA ASN A 168 15.87 9.32 7.86
C ASN A 168 15.39 9.59 6.41
N MET A 169 14.13 9.30 6.13
CA MET A 169 13.49 9.54 4.82
C MET A 169 12.99 10.96 4.61
N ASP A 170 12.86 11.75 5.68
CA ASP A 170 12.26 13.08 5.62
C ASP A 170 12.98 13.99 4.61
N ASN A 171 14.31 14.00 4.60
CA ASN A 171 15.08 14.78 3.63
C ASN A 171 14.82 14.40 2.16
N LEU A 172 14.51 13.13 1.88
CA LEU A 172 14.23 12.66 0.52
C LEU A 172 12.82 13.07 0.09
N PHE A 173 11.83 12.90 0.98
CA PHE A 173 10.44 13.28 0.71
C PHE A 173 10.24 14.80 0.70
N LYS A 174 10.93 15.56 1.57
CA LYS A 174 10.90 17.03 1.59
C LYS A 174 11.37 17.62 0.26
N LYS A 175 12.43 17.06 -0.34
CA LYS A 175 12.88 17.45 -1.69
C LYS A 175 11.82 17.20 -2.76
N ALA A 176 11.01 16.17 -2.59
CA ALA A 176 9.87 15.87 -3.46
C ALA A 176 8.60 16.68 -3.11
N GLY A 177 8.64 17.59 -2.13
CA GLY A 177 7.48 18.36 -1.68
C GLY A 177 6.44 17.51 -0.93
N ALA A 178 6.92 16.47 -0.25
CA ALA A 178 6.16 15.52 0.54
C ALA A 178 6.67 15.46 1.98
N HIS A 179 5.93 14.75 2.85
CA HIS A 179 6.20 14.66 4.27
C HIS A 179 6.90 13.32 4.64
N GLY A 180 7.85 13.29 5.58
CA GLY A 180 8.56 12.07 5.99
C GLY A 180 7.65 10.91 6.44
N LYS A 181 6.49 11.22 7.03
CA LYS A 181 5.43 10.22 7.34
C LYS A 181 4.95 9.42 6.11
N GLN A 182 5.09 9.95 4.89
CA GLN A 182 4.74 9.24 3.65
C GLN A 182 5.63 8.01 3.41
N ALA A 183 6.86 7.99 3.92
CA ALA A 183 7.71 6.81 3.84
C ALA A 183 7.08 5.60 4.56
N LEU A 184 6.38 5.85 5.67
CA LEU A 184 5.68 4.82 6.45
C LEU A 184 4.45 4.28 5.75
N THR A 185 3.67 5.18 5.14
CA THR A 185 2.45 4.78 4.40
C THR A 185 2.82 4.00 3.15
N MET A 186 3.92 4.40 2.50
CA MET A 186 4.44 3.75 1.31
C MET A 186 5.03 2.36 1.62
N SER A 187 5.81 2.23 2.70
CA SER A 187 6.29 0.91 3.14
C SER A 187 5.13 -0.01 3.53
N MET A 188 4.09 0.52 4.18
CA MET A 188 2.86 -0.24 4.43
C MET A 188 2.13 -0.63 3.13
N GLY A 189 2.16 0.24 2.12
CA GLY A 189 1.58 0.02 0.80
C GLY A 189 2.20 -1.13 0.01
N PHE A 190 3.52 -1.34 0.15
CA PHE A 190 4.22 -2.50 -0.43
C PHE A 190 3.74 -3.85 0.14
N GLY A 191 3.22 -3.86 1.36
CA GLY A 191 2.52 -5.03 1.89
C GLY A 191 1.08 -5.07 1.37
N CYS A 192 0.28 -4.10 1.80
CA CYS A 192 -1.11 -3.96 1.39
C CYS A 192 -1.42 -2.51 1.04
N ASN A 193 -1.65 -2.22 -0.24
CA ASN A 193 -1.93 -0.86 -0.70
C ASN A 193 -3.18 -0.27 -0.04
N ALA A 194 -4.24 -1.06 0.16
CA ALA A 194 -5.46 -0.61 0.84
C ALA A 194 -5.17 -0.10 2.26
N ALA A 195 -4.32 -0.80 3.01
CA ALA A 195 -3.95 -0.40 4.35
C ALA A 195 -2.97 0.77 4.37
N GLY A 196 -2.03 0.82 3.42
CA GLY A 196 -1.15 1.98 3.24
C GLY A 196 -1.92 3.27 2.92
N VAL A 197 -2.96 3.18 2.08
CA VAL A 197 -3.85 4.32 1.79
C VAL A 197 -4.61 4.77 3.04
N ILE A 198 -5.12 3.84 3.86
CA ILE A 198 -5.78 4.18 5.13
C ILE A 198 -4.79 4.82 6.12
N ALA A 199 -3.54 4.36 6.15
CA ALA A 199 -2.50 4.89 7.02
C ALA A 199 -2.08 6.33 6.70
N THR A 200 -2.41 6.83 5.49
CA THR A 200 -2.19 8.26 5.14
C THR A 200 -2.92 9.23 6.06
N ARG A 201 -3.87 8.76 6.87
CA ARG A 201 -4.51 9.54 7.95
C ARG A 201 -3.53 10.11 8.98
N ILE A 202 -2.32 9.56 9.09
CA ILE A 202 -1.27 10.03 10.02
C ILE A 202 -0.65 11.35 9.52
N ILE A 203 -0.81 11.68 8.23
CA ILE A 203 -0.37 12.93 7.63
C ILE A 203 -1.41 14.01 7.90
N ASP A 204 -1.00 15.06 8.61
CA ASP A 204 -1.89 16.13 9.10
C ASP A 204 -2.34 17.05 7.97
N SER A 205 -1.46 17.34 7.01
CA SER A 205 -1.80 18.22 5.90
C SER A 205 -2.65 17.46 4.86
N PRO A 206 -3.83 17.99 4.48
CA PRO A 206 -4.72 17.32 3.52
C PRO A 206 -4.07 17.21 2.13
N ARG A 207 -3.20 18.18 1.78
CA ARG A 207 -2.43 18.22 0.55
C ARG A 207 -1.42 17.08 0.46
N GLU A 208 -0.52 16.97 1.44
CA GLU A 208 0.51 15.90 1.43
C GLU A 208 -0.16 14.53 1.61
N ARG A 209 -1.27 14.46 2.35
CA ARG A 209 -2.09 13.25 2.44
C ARG A 209 -2.61 12.81 1.06
N LEU A 210 -3.10 13.73 0.23
CA LEU A 210 -3.56 13.39 -1.11
C LEU A 210 -2.41 12.93 -2.01
N ILE A 211 -1.24 13.57 -1.92
CA ILE A 211 -0.03 13.13 -2.62
C ILE A 211 0.34 11.70 -2.20
N ALA A 212 0.33 11.42 -0.89
CA ALA A 212 0.61 10.09 -0.36
C ALA A 212 -0.40 9.04 -0.86
N ILE A 213 -1.71 9.36 -0.89
CA ILE A 213 -2.75 8.47 -1.41
C ILE A 213 -2.51 8.13 -2.89
N ILE A 214 -2.24 9.15 -3.72
CA ILE A 214 -2.02 8.97 -5.16
C ILE A 214 -0.75 8.15 -5.41
N THR A 215 0.35 8.54 -4.76
CA THR A 215 1.66 7.91 -4.96
C THR A 215 1.76 6.49 -4.40
N ASN A 216 0.90 6.11 -3.44
CA ASN A 216 0.83 4.73 -2.94
C ASN A 216 0.48 3.72 -4.04
N ASN A 217 -0.18 4.15 -5.13
CA ASN A 217 -0.48 3.29 -6.27
C ASN A 217 0.77 2.78 -7.00
N PHE A 218 1.94 3.42 -6.83
CA PHE A 218 3.21 2.94 -7.38
C PHE A 218 3.88 1.87 -6.51
N ALA A 219 3.38 1.62 -5.29
CA ALA A 219 3.83 0.51 -4.46
C ALA A 219 3.24 -0.81 -4.97
N LEU A 220 4.08 -1.83 -5.10
CA LEU A 220 3.66 -3.19 -5.44
C LEU A 220 3.13 -3.88 -4.19
N CYS A 221 1.80 -4.05 -4.10
CA CYS A 221 1.18 -4.83 -3.03
C CYS A 221 1.27 -6.34 -3.29
N ASN A 222 1.03 -7.16 -2.26
CA ASN A 222 1.02 -8.63 -2.35
C ASN A 222 0.22 -9.17 -3.56
N GLY A 223 -0.94 -8.60 -3.88
CA GLY A 223 -1.75 -9.03 -5.03
C GLY A 223 -1.14 -8.72 -6.41
N ARG A 224 -0.20 -7.76 -6.49
CA ARG A 224 0.47 -7.40 -7.75
C ARG A 224 1.75 -8.20 -8.01
N TRP A 225 2.36 -8.78 -6.98
CA TRP A 225 3.59 -9.57 -7.14
C TRP A 225 3.40 -10.76 -8.08
N PRO A 226 2.35 -11.61 -7.96
CA PRO A 226 2.13 -12.74 -8.87
C PRO A 226 2.03 -12.30 -10.34
N THR A 227 1.26 -11.24 -10.63
CA THR A 227 1.10 -10.73 -12.00
C THR A 227 2.43 -10.19 -12.54
N GLN A 228 3.21 -9.48 -11.73
CA GLN A 228 4.53 -8.99 -12.15
C GLN A 228 5.52 -10.14 -12.37
N ILE A 229 5.51 -11.17 -11.52
CA ILE A 229 6.33 -12.37 -11.68
C ILE A 229 5.95 -13.12 -12.96
N LEU A 230 4.65 -13.26 -13.24
CA LEU A 230 4.14 -13.90 -14.46
C LEU A 230 4.61 -13.15 -15.71
N ILE A 231 4.38 -11.84 -15.76
CA ILE A 231 4.80 -10.99 -16.90
C ILE A 231 6.32 -11.01 -17.07
N ALA A 232 7.08 -10.86 -15.98
CA ALA A 232 8.55 -10.92 -16.03
C ALA A 232 9.04 -12.28 -16.54
N THR A 233 8.39 -13.38 -16.13
CA THR A 233 8.76 -14.73 -16.58
C THR A 233 8.46 -14.94 -18.06
N ILE A 234 7.27 -14.53 -18.52
CA ILE A 234 6.83 -14.72 -19.91
C ILE A 234 7.64 -13.84 -20.88
N PHE A 235 7.84 -12.55 -20.58
CA PHE A 235 8.43 -11.63 -21.54
C PHE A 235 9.96 -11.50 -21.42
N ILE A 236 10.50 -11.57 -20.20
CA ILE A 236 11.93 -11.37 -19.95
C ILE A 236 12.62 -12.72 -19.74
N GLY A 237 12.02 -13.60 -18.94
CA GLY A 237 12.54 -14.94 -18.69
C GLY A 237 12.66 -15.77 -19.98
N ALA A 238 11.68 -15.69 -20.89
CA ALA A 238 11.71 -16.40 -22.16
C ALA A 238 12.76 -15.86 -23.16
N ALA A 239 13.21 -14.61 -22.99
CA ALA A 239 14.21 -14.00 -23.86
C ALA A 239 15.66 -14.40 -23.51
N VAL A 240 15.85 -15.11 -22.39
CA VAL A 240 17.16 -15.42 -21.80
C VAL A 240 17.31 -16.95 -21.67
N PRO A 241 18.53 -17.51 -21.75
CA PRO A 241 18.76 -18.92 -21.50
C PRO A 241 18.15 -19.42 -20.17
N ALA A 242 17.59 -20.63 -20.17
CA ALA A 242 16.81 -21.19 -19.07
C ALA A 242 17.51 -21.18 -17.69
N HIS A 243 18.84 -21.25 -17.66
CA HIS A 243 19.62 -21.20 -16.42
C HIS A 243 19.69 -19.81 -15.77
N LEU A 244 19.50 -18.74 -16.55
CA LEU A 244 19.45 -17.35 -16.07
C LEU A 244 18.03 -16.79 -16.00
N ALA A 245 17.05 -17.46 -16.62
CA ALA A 245 15.67 -16.99 -16.70
C ALA A 245 15.08 -16.58 -15.34
N GLY A 246 15.32 -17.38 -14.29
CA GLY A 246 14.84 -17.08 -12.93
C GLY A 246 15.54 -15.88 -12.26
N LEU A 247 16.85 -15.70 -12.49
CA LEU A 247 17.59 -14.57 -11.92
C LEU A 247 17.20 -13.27 -12.61
N VAL A 248 17.05 -13.30 -13.95
CA VAL A 248 16.69 -12.12 -14.73
C VAL A 248 15.24 -11.72 -14.49
N SER A 249 14.31 -12.68 -14.37
CA SER A 249 12.92 -12.36 -14.03
C SER A 249 12.81 -11.76 -12.63
N ALA A 250 13.49 -12.33 -11.62
CA ALA A 250 13.54 -11.75 -10.28
C ALA A 250 14.17 -10.35 -10.28
N GLY A 251 15.27 -10.16 -11.01
CA GLY A 251 15.92 -8.86 -11.19
C GLY A 251 14.99 -7.82 -11.85
N ALA A 252 14.19 -8.24 -12.83
CA ALA A 252 13.22 -7.37 -13.48
C ALA A 252 12.11 -6.92 -12.51
N VAL A 253 11.56 -7.84 -11.72
CA VAL A 253 10.52 -7.48 -10.73
C VAL A 253 11.07 -6.53 -9.67
N VAL A 254 12.28 -6.78 -9.15
CA VAL A 254 12.96 -5.86 -8.22
C VAL A 254 13.21 -4.50 -8.90
N GLY A 255 13.62 -4.49 -10.17
CA GLY A 255 13.79 -3.28 -10.97
C GLY A 255 12.49 -2.47 -11.07
N ILE A 256 11.35 -3.13 -11.32
CA ILE A 256 10.02 -2.49 -11.34
C ILE A 256 9.66 -1.95 -9.96
N ALA A 257 9.95 -2.67 -8.88
CA ALA A 257 9.70 -2.21 -7.52
C ALA A 257 10.48 -0.93 -7.20
N VAL A 258 11.78 -0.90 -7.51
CA VAL A 258 12.64 0.29 -7.32
C VAL A 258 12.20 1.43 -8.23
N PHE A 259 11.84 1.13 -9.48
CA PHE A 259 11.30 2.12 -10.40
C PHE A 259 9.98 2.71 -9.90
N GLY A 260 9.13 1.93 -9.25
CA GLY A 260 7.92 2.41 -8.56
C GLY A 260 8.23 3.40 -7.45
N ILE A 261 9.28 3.15 -6.64
CA ILE A 261 9.75 4.12 -5.62
C ILE A 261 10.27 5.40 -6.28
N PHE A 262 11.04 5.27 -7.36
CA PHE A 262 11.53 6.44 -8.07
C PHE A 262 10.38 7.27 -8.66
N LEU A 263 9.42 6.62 -9.35
CA LEU A 263 8.24 7.27 -9.90
C LEU A 263 7.38 7.92 -8.83
N SER A 264 7.21 7.29 -7.66
CA SER A 264 6.44 7.90 -6.57
C SER A 264 7.03 9.22 -6.12
N LEU A 265 8.36 9.33 -6.03
CA LEU A 265 9.06 10.57 -5.70
C LEU A 265 8.95 11.62 -6.81
N VAL A 266 9.11 11.23 -8.07
CA VAL A 266 8.98 12.13 -9.23
C VAL A 266 7.56 12.68 -9.34
N VAL A 267 6.55 11.81 -9.19
CA VAL A 267 5.14 12.19 -9.24
C VAL A 267 4.78 13.06 -8.04
N SER A 268 5.27 12.74 -6.84
CA SER A 268 5.13 13.59 -5.65
C SER A 268 5.66 15.00 -5.89
N TRP A 269 6.86 15.11 -6.48
CA TRP A 269 7.47 16.38 -6.86
C TRP A 269 6.67 17.13 -7.93
N GLY A 270 6.20 16.43 -8.96
CA GLY A 270 5.37 17.01 -10.01
C GLY A 270 4.05 17.56 -9.47
N LEU A 271 3.33 16.77 -8.66
CA LEU A 271 2.06 17.19 -8.06
C LEU A 271 2.25 18.36 -7.08
N SER A 272 3.30 18.32 -6.26
CA SER A 272 3.57 19.39 -5.29
C SER A 272 3.90 20.73 -5.94
N LYS A 273 4.44 20.73 -7.17
CA LYS A 273 4.74 21.95 -7.95
C LYS A 273 3.59 22.42 -8.86
N THR A 274 2.68 21.53 -9.26
CA THR A 274 1.63 21.84 -10.27
C THR A 274 0.25 22.03 -9.66
N VAL A 275 -0.47 20.93 -9.40
CA VAL A 275 -1.89 20.90 -9.04
C VAL A 275 -2.10 21.11 -7.54
N LEU A 276 -1.18 20.59 -6.73
CA LEU A 276 -1.24 20.68 -5.28
C LEU A 276 -0.16 21.65 -4.83
N LYS A 277 -0.38 22.96 -5.01
CA LYS A 277 0.49 24.01 -4.47
C LYS A 277 0.04 24.37 -3.05
N GLY A 278 0.99 24.59 -2.14
CA GLY A 278 0.68 24.92 -0.74
C GLY A 278 1.93 24.97 0.13
N GLU A 279 1.74 25.20 1.43
CA GLU A 279 2.82 25.22 2.41
C GLU A 279 3.28 23.80 2.73
N ALA A 280 4.58 23.61 2.97
CA ALA A 280 5.10 22.37 3.52
C ALA A 280 4.74 22.31 5.02
N SER A 281 4.26 21.18 5.50
CA SER A 281 3.94 21.05 6.93
C SER A 281 5.22 20.85 7.76
N THR A 282 5.24 21.44 8.97
CA THR A 282 6.39 21.33 9.87
C THR A 282 6.47 19.93 10.45
N PHE A 283 7.58 19.23 10.22
CA PHE A 283 7.80 17.90 10.78
C PHE A 283 8.28 18.01 12.23
N SER A 284 7.36 18.08 13.19
CA SER A 284 7.67 17.85 14.60
C SER A 284 7.47 16.37 14.91
N LEU A 285 8.56 15.60 14.91
CA LEU A 285 8.55 14.22 15.35
C LEU A 285 9.27 14.12 16.70
N GLU A 286 8.49 14.01 17.77
CA GLU A 286 9.02 13.56 19.06
C GLU A 286 9.43 12.09 18.91
N LEU A 287 10.73 11.81 18.95
CA LEU A 287 11.25 10.44 18.85
C LEU A 287 10.80 9.66 20.10
N PRO A 288 9.94 8.62 19.96
CA PRO A 288 9.51 7.83 21.11
C PRO A 288 10.68 6.99 21.65
N PRO A 289 10.78 6.80 22.98
CA PRO A 289 11.78 5.91 23.57
C PRO A 289 11.54 4.46 23.11
N TYR A 290 12.61 3.66 22.97
CA TYR A 290 12.49 2.23 22.69
C TYR A 290 11.66 1.56 23.80
N ARG A 291 10.54 0.93 23.44
CA ARG A 291 9.71 0.15 24.35
C ARG A 291 9.66 -1.30 23.86
N PRO A 292 9.85 -2.31 24.74
CA PRO A 292 9.65 -3.69 24.34
C PRO A 292 8.17 -3.89 23.96
N PRO A 293 7.86 -4.50 22.80
CA PRO A 293 6.49 -4.62 22.32
C PRO A 293 5.70 -5.63 23.16
N ARG A 294 4.40 -5.39 23.32
CA ARG A 294 3.48 -6.32 23.97
C ARG A 294 2.95 -7.32 22.95
N ILE A 295 3.77 -8.32 22.62
CA ILE A 295 3.55 -9.27 21.51
C ILE A 295 2.11 -9.81 21.43
N LEU A 296 1.53 -10.26 22.54
CA LEU A 296 0.17 -10.83 22.57
C LEU A 296 -0.93 -9.79 22.30
N GLN A 297 -0.81 -8.61 22.88
CA GLN A 297 -1.77 -7.52 22.70
C GLN A 297 -1.70 -6.98 21.26
N THR A 298 -0.47 -6.81 20.75
CA THR A 298 -0.19 -6.35 19.39
C THR A 298 -0.69 -7.36 18.36
N LEU A 299 -0.52 -8.68 18.59
CA LEU A 299 -1.04 -9.72 17.69
C LEU A 299 -2.57 -9.70 17.62
N TYR A 300 -3.25 -9.62 18.77
CA TYR A 300 -4.72 -9.59 18.82
C TYR A 300 -5.30 -8.37 18.10
N THR A 301 -4.83 -7.16 18.46
CA THR A 301 -5.33 -5.91 17.86
C THR A 301 -4.98 -5.80 16.38
N SER A 302 -3.79 -6.25 15.96
CA SER A 302 -3.41 -6.18 14.54
C SER A 302 -4.17 -7.19 13.67
N LEU A 303 -4.37 -8.43 14.13
CA LEU A 303 -5.15 -9.41 13.35
C LEU A 303 -6.63 -9.06 13.29
N ILE A 304 -7.26 -8.80 14.44
CA ILE A 304 -8.72 -8.72 14.49
C ILE A 304 -9.20 -7.34 14.02
N ASP A 305 -8.63 -6.26 14.54
CA ASP A 305 -9.17 -4.92 14.27
C ASP A 305 -8.75 -4.38 12.90
N ARG A 306 -7.59 -4.81 12.38
CA ARG A 306 -7.05 -4.33 11.09
C ARG A 306 -7.28 -5.32 9.95
N THR A 307 -6.89 -6.59 10.09
CA THR A 307 -6.96 -7.57 8.97
C THR A 307 -8.40 -7.86 8.58
N ILE A 308 -9.28 -8.16 9.55
CA ILE A 308 -10.67 -8.56 9.26
C ILE A 308 -11.45 -7.44 8.57
N PHE A 309 -11.26 -6.18 9.00
CA PHE A 309 -11.96 -5.04 8.41
C PHE A 309 -11.56 -4.80 6.94
N VAL A 310 -10.26 -4.95 6.63
CA VAL A 310 -9.76 -4.84 5.26
C VAL A 310 -10.24 -6.03 4.41
N LEU A 311 -10.20 -7.24 4.96
CA LEU A 311 -10.66 -8.44 4.29
C LEU A 311 -12.16 -8.37 3.97
N TRP A 312 -12.98 -7.92 4.92
CA TRP A 312 -14.42 -7.76 4.72
C TRP A 312 -14.71 -6.84 3.53
N ARG A 313 -14.03 -5.69 3.46
CA ARG A 313 -14.17 -4.78 2.31
C ARG A 313 -13.77 -5.47 1.00
N ALA A 314 -12.66 -6.20 0.97
CA ALA A 314 -12.24 -6.93 -0.23
C ALA A 314 -13.30 -7.96 -0.68
N VAL A 315 -13.87 -8.73 0.25
CA VAL A 315 -14.91 -9.73 -0.02
C VAL A 315 -16.20 -9.08 -0.55
N VAL A 316 -16.63 -7.95 0.03
CA VAL A 316 -17.83 -7.22 -0.42
C VAL A 316 -17.70 -6.75 -1.87
N PHE A 317 -16.50 -6.41 -2.34
CA PHE A 317 -16.25 -6.06 -3.74
C PHE A 317 -16.05 -7.28 -4.64
N ALA A 318 -15.43 -8.36 -4.14
CA ALA A 318 -15.10 -9.54 -4.92
C ALA A 318 -16.31 -10.42 -5.24
N VAL A 319 -17.26 -10.57 -4.32
CA VAL A 319 -18.43 -11.44 -4.52
C VAL A 319 -19.31 -10.98 -5.70
N PRO A 320 -19.74 -9.70 -5.80
CA PRO A 320 -20.48 -9.22 -6.95
C PRO A 320 -19.69 -9.32 -8.25
N ALA A 321 -18.38 -9.09 -8.19
CA ALA A 321 -17.50 -9.23 -9.35
C ALA A 321 -17.52 -10.67 -9.86
N GLY A 322 -17.30 -11.65 -8.98
CA GLY A 322 -17.33 -13.08 -9.30
C GLY A 322 -18.65 -13.54 -9.92
N ILE A 323 -19.78 -13.05 -9.40
CA ILE A 323 -21.11 -13.29 -9.98
C ILE A 323 -21.18 -12.78 -11.43
N VAL A 324 -20.70 -11.56 -11.68
CA VAL A 324 -20.70 -10.95 -13.02
C VAL A 324 -19.77 -11.72 -13.96
N ILE A 325 -18.56 -12.10 -13.51
CA ILE A 325 -17.62 -12.91 -14.32
C ILE A 325 -18.29 -14.22 -14.73
N TRP A 326 -18.91 -14.91 -13.76
CA TRP A 326 -19.55 -16.19 -14.00
C TRP A 326 -20.73 -16.06 -14.98
N LEU A 327 -21.59 -15.05 -14.82
CA LEU A 327 -22.73 -14.80 -15.70
C LEU A 327 -22.28 -14.54 -17.14
N VAL A 328 -21.25 -13.72 -17.32
CA VAL A 328 -20.75 -13.35 -18.65
C VAL A 328 -20.08 -14.55 -19.34
N GLY A 329 -19.34 -15.38 -18.59
CA GLY A 329 -18.65 -16.55 -19.15
C GLY A 329 -19.54 -17.77 -19.41
N ASN A 330 -20.55 -18.03 -18.56
CA ASN A 330 -21.29 -19.29 -18.59
C ASN A 330 -22.70 -19.20 -19.17
N VAL A 331 -23.30 -18.01 -19.24
CA VAL A 331 -24.61 -17.86 -19.87
C VAL A 331 -24.44 -17.80 -21.39
N HIS A 332 -25.08 -18.74 -22.08
CA HIS A 332 -25.05 -18.84 -23.53
C HIS A 332 -26.38 -18.37 -24.12
N ILE A 333 -26.31 -17.50 -25.12
CA ILE A 333 -27.46 -17.04 -25.92
C ILE A 333 -27.18 -17.49 -27.35
N SER A 334 -28.10 -18.26 -27.94
CA SER A 334 -27.98 -18.76 -29.32
C SER A 334 -26.71 -19.59 -29.63
N GLY A 335 -26.07 -20.20 -28.63
CA GLY A 335 -24.89 -21.05 -28.79
C GLY A 335 -23.55 -20.35 -28.57
N GLU A 336 -23.55 -19.02 -28.44
CA GLU A 336 -22.38 -18.21 -28.07
C GLU A 336 -22.51 -17.74 -26.62
N SER A 337 -21.37 -17.59 -25.92
CA SER A 337 -21.37 -17.02 -24.57
C SER A 337 -21.69 -15.51 -24.61
N ILE A 338 -22.25 -14.94 -23.53
CA ILE A 338 -22.43 -13.49 -23.41
C ILE A 338 -21.08 -12.75 -23.60
N ALA A 339 -19.98 -13.34 -23.11
CA ALA A 339 -18.64 -12.84 -23.31
C ALA A 339 -18.31 -12.67 -24.80
N GLU A 340 -18.53 -13.71 -25.60
CA GLU A 340 -18.20 -13.74 -27.03
C GLU A 340 -19.06 -12.75 -27.83
N ILE A 341 -20.36 -12.67 -27.52
CA ILE A 341 -21.26 -11.67 -28.12
C ILE A 341 -20.76 -10.25 -27.82
N PHE A 342 -20.35 -9.99 -26.57
CA PHE A 342 -19.83 -8.68 -26.19
C PHE A 342 -18.48 -8.38 -26.84
N ILE A 343 -17.59 -9.37 -26.93
CA ILE A 343 -16.28 -9.24 -27.61
C ILE A 343 -16.52 -8.85 -29.07
N ASN A 344 -17.35 -9.60 -29.80
CA ASN A 344 -17.64 -9.33 -31.21
C ASN A 344 -18.33 -7.97 -31.43
N TRP A 345 -19.24 -7.58 -30.53
CA TRP A 345 -19.90 -6.28 -30.61
C TRP A 345 -18.95 -5.10 -30.32
N SER A 346 -18.04 -5.28 -29.35
CA SER A 346 -17.14 -4.24 -28.89
C SER A 346 -15.84 -4.14 -29.67
N ASP A 347 -15.44 -5.19 -30.40
CA ASP A 347 -14.20 -5.23 -31.19
C ASP A 347 -14.01 -4.03 -32.15
N PRO A 348 -14.99 -3.62 -32.98
CA PRO A 348 -14.82 -2.45 -33.85
C PRO A 348 -14.54 -1.16 -33.07
N PHE A 349 -15.12 -1.01 -31.87
CA PHE A 349 -14.84 0.13 -30.99
C PHE A 349 -13.49 -0.01 -30.27
N ALA A 350 -13.17 -1.21 -29.81
CA ALA A 350 -11.91 -1.51 -29.14
C ALA A 350 -10.71 -1.16 -30.03
N ILE A 351 -10.78 -1.51 -31.32
CA ILE A 351 -9.72 -1.23 -32.30
C ILE A 351 -9.48 0.27 -32.45
N PHE A 352 -10.52 1.12 -32.38
CA PHE A 352 -10.33 2.58 -32.39
C PHE A 352 -9.54 3.10 -31.18
N VAL A 353 -9.64 2.41 -30.04
CA VAL A 353 -8.89 2.72 -28.81
C VAL A 353 -7.51 2.04 -28.81
N GLY A 354 -7.21 1.18 -29.80
CA GLY A 354 -5.98 0.40 -29.88
C GLY A 354 -6.01 -0.88 -29.03
N LEU A 355 -7.20 -1.34 -28.65
CA LEU A 355 -7.44 -2.58 -27.90
C LEU A 355 -8.17 -3.60 -28.81
N ASN A 356 -8.25 -4.86 -28.40
CA ASN A 356 -9.18 -5.84 -28.99
C ASN A 356 -10.41 -6.01 -28.07
N GLY A 357 -11.48 -6.61 -28.58
CA GLY A 357 -12.71 -6.84 -27.79
C GLY A 357 -12.47 -7.66 -26.52
N VAL A 358 -11.53 -8.62 -26.56
CA VAL A 358 -11.14 -9.45 -25.41
C VAL A 358 -10.52 -8.64 -24.28
N ILE A 359 -9.53 -7.79 -24.60
CA ILE A 359 -8.85 -6.92 -23.64
C ILE A 359 -9.85 -5.91 -23.07
N LEU A 360 -10.75 -5.36 -23.90
CA LEU A 360 -11.75 -4.42 -23.43
C LEU A 360 -12.71 -5.08 -22.44
N LEU A 361 -13.21 -6.28 -22.75
CA LEU A 361 -14.07 -7.04 -21.83
C LEU A 361 -13.32 -7.35 -20.52
N ALA A 362 -12.08 -7.83 -20.61
CA ALA A 362 -11.25 -8.12 -19.45
C ALA A 362 -11.07 -6.88 -18.56
N TYR A 363 -10.83 -5.70 -19.14
CA TYR A 363 -10.77 -4.44 -18.38
C TYR A 363 -12.07 -4.07 -17.69
N ILE A 364 -13.23 -4.30 -18.32
CA ILE A 364 -14.54 -4.00 -17.74
C ILE A 364 -14.87 -4.93 -16.59
N ILE A 365 -14.59 -6.23 -16.75
CA ILE A 365 -14.88 -7.24 -15.72
C ILE A 365 -13.90 -7.12 -14.55
N ALA A 366 -12.62 -6.85 -14.83
CA ALA A 366 -11.56 -6.79 -13.83
C ALA A 366 -11.42 -5.42 -13.14
N ILE A 367 -12.33 -4.46 -13.35
CA ILE A 367 -12.31 -3.16 -12.64
C ILE A 367 -12.10 -3.33 -11.11
N PRO A 368 -12.76 -4.28 -10.43
CA PRO A 368 -12.58 -4.46 -8.98
C PRO A 368 -11.18 -4.94 -8.58
N ALA A 369 -10.45 -5.60 -9.51
CA ALA A 369 -9.13 -6.18 -9.28
C ALA A 369 -8.29 -6.08 -10.57
N ASN A 370 -7.71 -4.91 -10.84
CA ASN A 370 -6.98 -4.68 -12.10
C ASN A 370 -5.80 -5.65 -12.32
N GLU A 371 -5.29 -6.28 -11.26
CA GLU A 371 -4.25 -7.31 -11.32
C GLU A 371 -4.68 -8.61 -12.03
N ILE A 372 -5.99 -8.90 -12.13
CA ILE A 372 -6.51 -10.09 -12.83
C ILE A 372 -6.76 -9.87 -14.32
N VAL A 373 -6.65 -8.63 -14.84
CA VAL A 373 -6.87 -8.33 -16.27
C VAL A 373 -6.07 -9.26 -17.18
N ILE A 374 -4.77 -9.45 -16.89
CA ILE A 374 -3.89 -10.31 -17.71
C ILE A 374 -4.31 -11.79 -17.60
N PRO A 375 -4.46 -12.38 -16.39
CA PRO A 375 -5.06 -13.71 -16.25
C PRO A 375 -6.38 -13.89 -17.00
N THR A 376 -7.29 -12.92 -16.92
CA THR A 376 -8.60 -12.96 -17.59
C THR A 376 -8.49 -12.89 -19.12
N ILE A 377 -7.47 -12.24 -19.67
CA ILE A 377 -7.22 -12.24 -21.13
C ILE A 377 -6.71 -13.61 -21.60
N LEU A 378 -6.03 -14.36 -20.73
CA LEU A 378 -5.42 -15.65 -21.06
C LEU A 378 -6.38 -16.84 -20.88
N MET A 379 -7.47 -16.66 -20.13
CA MET A 379 -8.55 -17.62 -19.94
C MET A 379 -9.61 -17.45 -21.02
#